data_AF-M0ANU9-F1
#
_entry.id   AF-M0ANU9-F1
#
_cell.length_a   1.000
_cell.length_b   1.000
_cell.length_c   1.000
_cell.angle_alpha   90.00
_cell.angle_beta   90.00
_cell.angle_gamma   90.00
#
_symmetry.space_group_name_H-M   'P 1'
#
loop_
_entity.id
_entity.type
_entity.pdbx_description
1 polymer ?
#
loop_
_entity_poly.entity_id
_entity_poly.type
_entity_poly.pdbx_seq_one_letter_code
_entity_poly.pdbx_strand_id
1 'polypeptide(L)'
;MPLKPHRLLSNYRNYRTYSPLETKAHTQHTHKHMSRRAFDTELALDLAVNFIPFVIILFFTGLFAVFNPWGFSPLQSTIQFAILISIAVSLAVVTAIAARAIESDDHTRGETP
;
A
#
# COMPACT_ATOMS: atom_id res chain seq x y z
N MET A 1 31.01 -52.17 -30.02
CA MET A 1 29.77 -51.35 -30.01
C MET A 1 30.20 -49.89 -29.81
N PRO A 2 30.26 -49.04 -30.85
CA PRO A 2 30.77 -47.67 -30.70
C PRO A 2 29.64 -46.66 -30.46
N LEU A 3 29.83 -45.83 -29.44
CA LEU A 3 28.92 -44.73 -29.06
C LEU A 3 28.98 -43.61 -30.13
N LYS A 4 27.81 -43.23 -30.64
CA LYS A 4 27.64 -42.09 -31.55
C LYS A 4 27.73 -40.79 -30.73
N PRO A 5 28.61 -39.84 -31.06
CA PRO A 5 28.62 -38.55 -30.38
C PRO A 5 27.43 -37.72 -30.88
N HIS A 6 26.45 -37.48 -30.01
CA HIS A 6 25.35 -36.55 -30.28
C HIS A 6 25.86 -35.11 -30.20
N ARG A 7 26.21 -34.60 -31.39
CA ARG A 7 26.11 -33.21 -31.88
C ARG A 7 25.55 -32.20 -30.85
N LEU A 8 26.42 -31.74 -29.96
CA LEU A 8 26.25 -30.48 -29.25
C LEU A 8 26.69 -29.34 -30.17
N LEU A 9 26.11 -28.16 -30.00
CA LEU A 9 26.47 -26.87 -30.63
C LEU A 9 25.79 -26.56 -31.97
N SER A 10 24.52 -26.15 -31.95
CA SER A 10 23.97 -25.37 -33.07
C SER A 10 22.82 -24.42 -32.69
N ASN A 11 22.89 -23.69 -31.57
CA ASN A 11 21.90 -22.62 -31.36
C ASN A 11 22.34 -21.45 -30.47
N TYR A 12 23.50 -20.86 -30.78
CA TYR A 12 23.92 -19.55 -30.22
C TYR A 12 24.00 -18.45 -31.28
N ARG A 13 23.32 -18.63 -32.42
CA ARG A 13 23.23 -17.62 -33.47
C ARG A 13 22.03 -16.73 -33.19
N ASN A 14 22.22 -15.75 -32.30
CA ASN A 14 21.58 -14.41 -32.27
C ASN A 14 21.60 -13.83 -30.86
N TYR A 15 22.80 -13.53 -30.35
CA TYR A 15 22.94 -12.45 -29.38
C TYR A 15 22.99 -11.16 -30.18
N ARG A 16 21.80 -10.62 -30.48
CA ARG A 16 21.69 -9.25 -30.98
C ARG A 16 22.39 -8.38 -29.93
N THR A 17 23.55 -7.84 -30.28
CA THR A 17 24.37 -7.00 -29.42
C THR A 17 23.55 -5.76 -29.11
N TYR A 18 22.89 -5.75 -27.96
CA TYR A 18 22.28 -4.53 -27.46
C TYR A 18 23.40 -3.57 -27.13
N SER A 19 23.46 -2.45 -27.83
CA SER A 19 24.30 -1.33 -27.41
C SER A 19 23.88 -0.96 -25.98
N PRO A 20 24.84 -0.78 -25.04
CA PRO A 20 24.53 -0.37 -23.67
C PRO A 20 23.64 0.89 -23.61
N LEU A 21 23.68 1.72 -24.65
CA LEU A 21 22.94 2.98 -24.76
C LEU A 21 21.46 2.79 -25.10
N GLU A 22 21.09 1.76 -25.89
CA GLU A 22 19.68 1.46 -26.19
C GLU A 22 18.97 0.71 -25.07
N THR A 23 19.68 -0.18 -24.36
CA THR A 23 19.16 -0.85 -23.16
C THR A 23 18.84 0.15 -22.05
N LYS A 24 19.68 1.19 -21.89
CA LYS A 24 19.42 2.27 -20.94
C LYS A 24 18.17 3.05 -21.36
N ALA A 25 18.04 3.46 -22.62
CA ALA A 25 16.88 4.21 -23.09
C ALA A 25 15.55 3.44 -22.98
N HIS A 26 15.51 2.16 -23.37
CA HIS A 26 14.30 1.32 -23.27
C HIS A 26 13.91 0.98 -21.83
N THR A 27 14.87 0.75 -20.94
CA THR A 27 14.57 0.43 -19.54
C THR A 27 14.21 1.69 -18.75
N GLN A 28 14.86 2.82 -19.05
CA GLN A 28 14.68 4.10 -18.35
C GLN A 28 13.35 4.79 -18.71
N HIS A 29 12.87 4.65 -19.96
CA HIS A 29 11.53 5.11 -20.33
C HIS A 29 10.42 4.23 -19.77
N THR A 30 10.66 2.94 -19.53
CA THR A 30 9.61 2.04 -19.01
C THR A 30 9.53 2.06 -17.47
N HIS A 31 10.66 2.30 -16.78
CA HIS A 31 10.72 2.43 -15.32
C HIS A 31 10.04 3.70 -14.77
N LYS A 32 10.02 4.79 -15.56
CA LYS A 32 9.49 6.09 -15.12
C LYS A 32 7.95 6.15 -15.11
N HIS A 33 7.27 5.27 -15.85
CA HIS A 33 5.81 5.33 -16.01
C HIS A 33 5.04 4.36 -15.10
N MET A 34 5.67 3.29 -14.61
CA MET A 34 5.10 2.43 -13.55
C MET A 34 5.08 3.13 -12.18
N SER A 35 5.83 4.23 -12.00
CA SER A 35 6.32 4.65 -10.68
C SER A 35 5.48 5.66 -9.88
N ARG A 36 4.53 6.39 -10.49
CA ARG A 36 3.68 7.35 -9.75
C ARG A 36 2.27 6.83 -9.54
N ARG A 37 1.61 6.40 -10.62
CA ARG A 37 0.22 5.95 -10.57
C ARG A 37 0.01 4.68 -9.74
N ALA A 38 0.98 3.76 -9.73
CA ALA A 38 0.94 2.57 -8.88
C ALA A 38 1.11 2.95 -7.40
N PHE A 39 2.08 3.81 -7.09
CA PHE A 39 2.30 4.34 -5.74
C PHE A 39 1.07 5.08 -5.20
N ASP A 40 0.47 5.97 -6.00
CA ASP A 40 -0.76 6.69 -5.62
C ASP A 40 -1.93 5.73 -5.34
N THR A 41 -1.99 4.60 -6.06
CA THR A 41 -3.06 3.59 -5.89
C THR A 41 -2.82 2.76 -4.62
N GLU A 42 -1.60 2.33 -4.37
CA GLU A 42 -1.20 1.63 -3.13
C GLU A 42 -1.45 2.52 -1.91
N LEU A 43 -1.09 3.80 -2.03
CA LEU A 43 -1.33 4.80 -1.01
C LEU A 43 -2.82 5.02 -0.71
N ALA A 44 -3.61 5.24 -1.77
CA ALA A 44 -5.04 5.42 -1.64
C ALA A 44 -5.71 4.17 -1.08
N LEU A 45 -5.20 2.98 -1.43
CA LEU A 45 -5.69 1.71 -0.92
C LEU A 45 -5.42 1.57 0.58
N ASP A 46 -4.19 1.81 1.04
CA ASP A 46 -3.82 1.71 2.45
C ASP A 46 -4.61 2.72 3.31
N LEU A 47 -4.75 3.95 2.80
CA LEU A 47 -5.53 4.98 3.47
C LEU A 47 -7.01 4.60 3.53
N ALA A 48 -7.59 4.07 2.44
CA ALA A 48 -8.99 3.64 2.40
C ALA A 48 -9.25 2.42 3.31
N VAL A 49 -8.36 1.42 3.30
CA VAL A 49 -8.48 0.19 4.09
C VAL A 49 -8.46 0.49 5.60
N ASN A 50 -7.74 1.53 6.03
CA ASN A 50 -7.75 1.99 7.43
C ASN A 50 -8.86 3.00 7.74
N PHE A 51 -9.21 3.87 6.79
CA PHE A 51 -10.21 4.92 7.00
C PHE A 51 -11.64 4.36 7.07
N ILE A 52 -11.98 3.36 6.25
CA ILE A 52 -13.32 2.78 6.24
C ILE A 52 -13.70 2.17 7.60
N PRO A 53 -12.88 1.30 8.23
CA PRO A 53 -13.18 0.77 9.56
C PRO A 53 -13.34 1.88 10.61
N PHE A 54 -12.53 2.94 10.55
CA PHE A 54 -12.63 4.07 11.46
C PHE A 54 -13.99 4.76 11.37
N VAL A 55 -14.47 5.04 10.16
CA VAL A 55 -15.78 5.66 9.92
C VAL A 55 -16.92 4.77 10.42
N ILE A 56 -16.84 3.46 10.17
CA ILE A 56 -17.84 2.49 10.64
C ILE A 56 -17.93 2.50 12.17
N ILE A 57 -16.80 2.44 12.87
CA ILE A 57 -16.78 2.45 14.33
C ILE A 57 -17.38 3.74 14.87
N LEU A 58 -17.00 4.90 14.33
CA LEU A 58 -17.56 6.19 14.76
C LEU A 58 -19.06 6.27 14.52
N PHE A 59 -19.52 5.83 13.36
CA PHE A 59 -20.94 5.82 13.00
C PHE A 59 -21.76 5.00 13.99
N PHE A 60 -21.40 3.74 14.20
CA PHE A 60 -22.14 2.86 15.12
C PHE A 60 -22.00 3.29 16.58
N THR A 61 -20.84 3.81 16.97
CA THR A 61 -20.64 4.39 18.30
C THR A 61 -21.61 5.54 18.56
N GLY A 62 -21.71 6.50 17.62
CA GLY A 62 -22.65 7.60 17.73
C GLY A 62 -24.11 7.15 17.67
N LEU A 63 -24.43 6.23 16.75
CA LEU A 63 -25.77 5.67 16.61
C LEU A 63 -26.24 5.01 17.91
N PHE A 64 -25.42 4.16 18.52
CA PHE A 64 -25.78 3.44 19.75
C PHE A 64 -25.64 4.29 21.01
N ALA A 65 -24.90 5.40 20.97
CA ALA A 65 -24.93 6.38 22.05
C ALA A 65 -26.31 7.05 22.17
N VAL A 66 -27.04 7.22 21.06
CA VAL A 66 -28.37 7.84 21.03
C VAL A 66 -29.50 6.80 21.05
N PHE A 67 -29.38 5.77 20.21
CA PHE A 67 -30.38 4.71 20.02
C PHE A 67 -29.81 3.38 20.49
N ASN A 68 -29.95 3.09 21.79
CA ASN A 68 -29.51 1.84 22.39
C ASN A 68 -30.70 0.88 22.59
N PRO A 69 -30.87 -0.16 21.76
CA PRO A 69 -31.97 -1.12 21.88
C PRO A 69 -31.81 -2.10 23.06
N TRP A 70 -30.63 -2.14 23.69
CA TRP A 70 -30.31 -3.07 24.79
C TRP A 70 -30.27 -2.37 26.16
N GLY A 71 -30.47 -1.03 26.20
CA GLY A 71 -30.52 -0.23 27.42
C GLY A 71 -29.16 0.29 27.90
N PHE A 72 -29.18 1.37 28.70
CA PHE A 72 -27.98 2.07 29.17
C PHE A 72 -27.57 1.62 30.59
N SER A 73 -26.93 0.46 30.68
CA SER A 73 -26.22 0.09 31.91
C SER A 73 -24.89 0.85 31.99
N PRO A 74 -24.60 1.62 33.07
CA PRO A 74 -23.40 2.46 33.14
C PRO A 74 -22.10 1.68 32.97
N LEU A 75 -21.94 0.56 33.69
CA LEU A 75 -20.72 -0.24 33.62
C LEU A 75 -20.51 -0.88 32.24
N GLN A 76 -21.57 -1.51 31.71
CA GLN A 76 -21.50 -2.20 30.42
C GLN A 76 -21.26 -1.23 29.26
N SER A 77 -22.01 -0.12 29.23
CA SER A 77 -21.89 0.89 28.18
C SER A 77 -20.51 1.55 28.22
N THR A 78 -19.99 1.84 29.42
CA THR A 78 -18.63 2.40 29.58
C THR A 78 -17.57 1.47 29.02
N ILE A 79 -17.61 0.18 29.36
CA ILE A 79 -16.63 -0.79 28.85
C ILE A 79 -16.74 -0.93 27.32
N GLN A 80 -17.96 -1.05 26.79
CA GLN A 80 -18.20 -1.14 25.36
C GLN A 80 -17.64 0.07 24.59
N PHE A 81 -18.00 1.28 25.02
CA PHE A 81 -17.53 2.50 24.36
C PHE A 81 -16.04 2.72 24.57
N ALA A 82 -15.47 2.39 25.72
CA ALA A 82 -14.03 2.48 25.94
C ALA A 82 -13.25 1.58 24.98
N ILE A 83 -13.74 0.35 24.72
CA ILE A 83 -13.13 -0.55 23.75
C ILE A 83 -13.26 0.01 22.33
N LEU A 84 -14.45 0.42 21.90
CA LEU A 84 -14.66 0.96 20.55
C LEU A 84 -13.85 2.23 20.29
N ILE A 85 -13.86 3.17 21.24
CA ILE A 85 -13.11 4.43 21.15
C ILE A 85 -11.61 4.16 21.15
N SER A 86 -11.11 3.24 22.00
CA SER A 86 -9.67 2.93 22.01
C SER A 86 -9.19 2.35 20.68
N ILE A 87 -9.97 1.47 20.05
CA ILE A 87 -9.69 0.95 18.71
C ILE A 87 -9.73 2.06 17.66
N ALA A 88 -10.78 2.90 17.67
CA ALA A 88 -10.90 4.01 16.73
C ALA A 88 -9.73 5.00 16.84
N VAL A 89 -9.33 5.35 18.08
CA VAL A 89 -8.18 6.22 18.35
C VAL A 89 -6.88 5.58 17.87
N SER A 90 -6.67 4.30 18.17
CA SER A 90 -5.47 3.59 17.73
C SER A 90 -5.34 3.58 16.21
N LEU A 91 -6.44 3.32 15.52
CA LEU A 91 -6.50 3.32 14.06
C LEU A 91 -6.26 4.71 13.48
N ALA A 92 -6.86 5.75 14.07
CA ALA A 92 -6.65 7.14 13.67
C ALA A 92 -5.18 7.56 13.85
N VAL A 93 -4.54 7.17 14.96
CA VAL A 93 -3.12 7.47 15.23
C VAL A 93 -2.22 6.84 14.18
N VAL A 94 -2.37 5.54 13.91
CA VAL A 94 -1.56 4.84 12.90
C VAL A 94 -1.78 5.45 11.52
N THR A 95 -3.03 5.75 11.17
CA THR A 95 -3.37 6.41 9.89
C THR A 95 -2.75 7.79 9.76
N ALA A 96 -2.76 8.59 10.83
CA ALA A 96 -2.15 9.92 10.85
C ALA A 96 -0.62 9.86 10.74
N ILE A 97 0.02 8.86 11.36
CA ILE A 97 1.46 8.64 11.23
C ILE A 97 1.80 8.28 9.77
N ALA A 98 1.04 7.37 9.16
CA ALA A 98 1.21 7.01 7.76
C ALA A 98 1.07 8.24 6.85
N ALA A 99 0.01 9.03 7.01
CA ALA A 99 -0.24 10.28 6.27
C ALA A 99 0.97 11.24 6.30
N ARG A 100 1.55 11.46 7.50
CA ARG A 100 2.70 12.35 7.69
C ARG A 100 4.00 11.83 7.08
N ALA A 101 4.20 10.51 7.11
CA ALA A 101 5.39 9.90 6.51
C ALA A 101 5.42 10.16 4.99
N ILE A 102 4.26 10.11 4.34
CA ILE A 102 4.12 10.34 2.89
C ILE A 102 4.39 11.80 2.53
N GLU A 103 3.84 12.75 3.29
CA GLU A 103 4.09 14.18 3.09
C GLU A 103 5.58 14.52 3.17
N SER A 104 6.30 13.85 4.08
CA SER A 104 7.75 14.03 4.28
C SER A 104 8.57 13.52 3.08
N ASP A 105 8.18 12.39 2.49
CA ASP A 105 8.83 11.81 1.31
C ASP A 105 8.62 12.65 0.04
N ASP A 106 7.51 13.37 -0.05
CA ASP A 106 7.21 14.24 -1.21
C ASP A 106 7.98 15.58 -1.15
N HIS A 107 8.15 16.16 0.04
CA HIS A 107 8.93 17.40 0.22
C HIS A 107 10.42 17.21 -0.08
N THR A 108 11.02 16.09 0.36
CA THR A 108 12.45 15.81 0.13
C THR A 108 12.81 15.54 -1.34
N ARG A 109 11.84 15.15 -2.17
CA ARG A 109 12.02 14.95 -3.62
C ARG A 109 11.82 16.23 -4.44
N GLY A 110 11.22 17.28 -3.86
CA GLY A 110 11.03 18.58 -4.50
C GLY A 110 12.22 19.53 -4.40
N GLU A 111 13.16 19.26 -3.50
CA GLU A 111 14.29 20.15 -3.17
C GLU A 111 15.63 19.77 -3.84
N THR A 112 15.64 18.89 -4.84
CA THR A 112 16.83 18.68 -5.69
C THR A 112 16.77 19.59 -6.93
N PRO A 113 17.63 20.65 -7.03
CA PRO A 113 17.76 21.48 -8.23
C PRO A 113 18.40 20.74 -9.42
#